data_AF-A0A0S2LPU1-F1
#
_entry.id   AF-A0A0S2LPU1-F1
#
_cell.length_a   1.000
_cell.length_b   1.000
_cell.length_c   1.000
_cell.angle_alpha   90.00
_cell.angle_beta   90.00
_cell.angle_gamma   90.00
#
_symmetry.space_group_name_H-M   'P 1'
#
loop_
_entity.id
_entity.type
_entity.pdbx_description
1 polymer ?
#
loop_
_entity_poly.entity_id
_entity_poly.type
_entity_poly.pdbx_seq_one_letter_code
_entity_poly.pdbx_strand_id
1 'polypeptide(L)'
;MTNQNIIRRYIVIGERRFSNYWWAIISFLGSIGFLLTGISSYLGQDLLPIIHSSTINFFPQGLLMCFYGSLAFLMSLYWCLLIIWNVGGGFSEIDFQNGYIRIFRWGYPGKNRRIDLKYPIKEVEAIKIEQKFRTILIRLKGKTEIPFIGTTEPLTLKLLEKQASELARFLDAPLEGF
;
A
#
# COMPACT_ATOMS: atom_id res chain seq x y z
N MET A 1 36.18 -3.02 -17.44
CA MET A 1 35.26 -1.97 -16.96
C MET A 1 33.99 -2.67 -16.53
N THR A 2 33.63 -2.54 -15.27
CA THR A 2 32.71 -3.41 -14.53
C THR A 2 31.28 -3.33 -15.07
N ASN A 3 30.68 -4.50 -15.33
CA ASN A 3 29.25 -4.70 -15.66
C ASN A 3 28.37 -4.08 -14.56
N GLN A 4 28.09 -2.79 -14.65
CA GLN A 4 27.07 -2.16 -13.83
C GLN A 4 25.73 -2.57 -14.40
N ASN A 5 24.95 -3.32 -13.60
CA ASN A 5 23.64 -3.87 -13.94
C ASN A 5 22.84 -2.95 -14.87
N ILE A 6 22.68 -3.42 -16.12
CA ILE A 6 22.04 -2.69 -17.22
C ILE A 6 20.52 -2.52 -16.99
N ILE A 7 20.00 -3.24 -15.99
CA ILE A 7 18.62 -3.20 -15.54
C ILE A 7 18.58 -2.77 -14.07
N ARG A 8 17.86 -1.68 -13.78
CA ARG A 8 17.59 -1.23 -12.41
C ARG A 8 16.13 -1.47 -12.07
N ARG A 9 15.88 -2.12 -10.93
CA ARG A 9 14.52 -2.39 -10.44
C ARG A 9 14.33 -1.80 -9.05
N TYR A 10 13.28 -1.01 -8.91
CA TYR A 10 12.80 -0.42 -7.67
C TYR A 10 11.55 -1.17 -7.22
N ILE A 11 11.60 -1.83 -6.07
CA ILE A 11 10.46 -2.56 -5.53
C ILE A 11 9.54 -1.56 -4.84
N VAL A 12 8.24 -1.64 -5.12
CA VAL A 12 7.21 -0.84 -4.46
C VAL A 12 6.40 -1.75 -3.56
N ILE A 13 6.50 -1.50 -2.25
CA ILE A 13 5.75 -2.22 -1.25
C ILE A 13 4.33 -1.64 -1.22
N GLY A 14 3.37 -2.48 -1.59
CA GLY A 14 1.94 -2.18 -1.53
C GLY A 14 1.36 -2.41 -0.15
N GLU A 15 0.22 -3.10 -0.09
CA GLU A 15 -0.48 -3.39 1.17
C GLU A 15 0.24 -4.39 2.08
N ARG A 16 1.25 -5.12 1.62
CA ARG A 16 2.02 -6.10 2.43
C ARG A 16 3.07 -5.46 3.33
N ARG A 17 2.71 -4.38 4.03
CA ARG A 17 3.56 -3.72 5.03
C ARG A 17 3.34 -4.33 6.41
N PHE A 18 4.40 -4.38 7.22
CA PHE A 18 4.30 -4.84 8.60
C PHE A 18 3.21 -4.10 9.39
N SER A 19 3.14 -2.76 9.25
CA SER A 19 2.09 -1.96 9.90
C SER A 19 0.67 -2.38 9.50
N ASN A 20 0.45 -2.70 8.23
CA ASN A 20 -0.85 -3.17 7.76
C ASN A 20 -1.20 -4.55 8.37
N TYR A 21 -0.24 -5.47 8.44
CA TYR A 21 -0.46 -6.76 9.12
C TYR A 21 -0.79 -6.57 10.60
N TRP A 22 -0.04 -5.72 11.30
CA TRP A 22 -0.24 -5.41 12.71
C TRP A 22 -1.66 -4.88 12.98
N TRP A 23 -2.07 -3.86 12.22
CA TRP A 23 -3.40 -3.27 12.37
C TRP A 23 -4.52 -4.22 11.96
N ALA A 24 -4.35 -4.99 10.88
CA ALA A 24 -5.34 -5.98 10.47
C ALA A 24 -5.57 -7.03 11.56
N ILE A 25 -4.50 -7.54 12.20
CA ILE A 25 -4.59 -8.52 13.28
C ILE A 25 -5.28 -7.94 14.52
N ILE A 26 -4.86 -6.74 14.98
CA ILE A 26 -5.46 -6.10 16.16
C ILE A 26 -6.95 -5.82 15.93
N SER A 27 -7.29 -5.25 14.77
CA SER A 27 -8.69 -4.95 14.45
C SER A 27 -9.53 -6.23 14.33
N PHE A 28 -8.98 -7.29 13.76
CA PHE A 28 -9.66 -8.59 13.65
C PHE A 28 -9.93 -9.20 15.03
N LEU A 29 -8.91 -9.30 15.88
CA LEU A 29 -9.05 -9.83 17.25
C LEU A 29 -10.02 -8.99 18.09
N GLY A 30 -9.91 -7.66 18.01
CA GLY A 30 -10.85 -6.75 18.66
C GLY A 30 -12.29 -6.98 18.19
N SER A 31 -12.51 -7.06 16.87
CA SER A 31 -13.84 -7.28 16.30
C SER A 31 -14.48 -8.59 16.75
N ILE A 32 -13.70 -9.68 16.81
CA ILE A 32 -14.14 -10.97 17.33
C ILE A 32 -14.48 -10.86 18.82
N GLY A 33 -13.65 -10.16 19.62
CA GLY A 33 -13.93 -9.94 21.04
C GLY A 33 -15.27 -9.23 21.26
N PHE A 34 -15.54 -8.17 20.50
CA PHE A 34 -16.81 -7.43 20.58
C PHE A 34 -18.01 -8.29 20.17
N LEU A 35 -17.89 -9.05 19.07
CA LEU A 35 -18.93 -9.97 18.61
C LEU A 35 -19.24 -11.05 19.65
N LEU A 36 -18.19 -11.70 20.17
CA LEU A 36 -18.34 -12.75 21.18
C LEU A 36 -18.95 -12.20 22.47
N THR A 37 -18.61 -10.98 22.88
CA THR A 37 -19.19 -10.32 24.06
C THR A 37 -20.68 -10.01 23.85
N GLY A 38 -21.07 -9.50 22.68
CA GLY A 38 -22.47 -9.25 22.37
C GLY A 38 -23.32 -10.53 22.28
N ILE A 39 -22.79 -11.59 21.66
CA ILE A 39 -23.44 -12.91 21.58
C ILE A 39 -23.54 -13.55 22.98
N SER A 40 -22.49 -13.43 23.78
CA SER A 40 -22.43 -13.89 25.17
C SER A 40 -23.52 -13.24 26.03
N SER A 41 -23.69 -11.93 25.89
CA SER A 41 -24.77 -11.17 26.55
C SER A 41 -26.17 -11.59 26.09
N TYR A 42 -26.35 -11.99 24.82
CA TYR A 42 -27.62 -12.52 24.31
C TYR A 42 -27.95 -13.92 24.87
N LEU A 43 -26.95 -14.80 24.94
CA LEU A 43 -27.12 -16.19 25.40
C LEU A 43 -27.08 -16.33 26.93
N GLY A 44 -26.57 -15.33 27.65
CA GLY A 44 -26.36 -15.39 29.10
C GLY A 44 -25.29 -16.40 29.52
N GLN A 45 -24.33 -16.69 28.63
CA GLN A 45 -23.26 -17.67 28.85
C GLN A 45 -21.90 -17.06 28.49
N ASP A 46 -20.90 -17.29 29.33
CA ASP A 46 -19.56 -16.75 29.12
C ASP A 46 -18.79 -17.54 28.03
N LEU A 47 -18.89 -17.10 26.77
CA LEU A 47 -18.18 -17.71 25.64
C LEU A 47 -16.64 -17.58 25.71
N LEU A 48 -16.13 -16.61 26.47
CA LEU A 48 -14.69 -16.47 26.74
C LEU A 48 -14.49 -16.36 28.25
N PRO A 49 -13.37 -16.90 28.78
CA PRO A 49 -13.08 -16.85 30.22
C PRO A 49 -12.89 -15.43 30.77
N ILE A 50 -12.70 -14.45 29.90
CA ILE A 50 -12.51 -13.03 30.25
C ILE A 50 -13.85 -12.26 30.24
N ILE A 51 -14.91 -12.82 29.62
CA ILE A 51 -16.21 -12.16 29.53
C ILE A 51 -17.04 -12.54 30.76
N HIS A 52 -17.74 -11.58 31.36
CA HIS A 52 -18.73 -11.81 32.41
C HIS A 52 -20.10 -11.33 31.90
N SER A 53 -20.80 -12.20 31.17
CA SER A 53 -22.08 -11.94 30.51
C SER A 53 -23.16 -11.45 31.46
N SER A 54 -23.13 -11.92 32.71
CA SER A 54 -24.05 -11.52 33.78
C SER A 54 -24.02 -10.02 34.12
N THR A 55 -22.95 -9.31 33.73
CA THR A 55 -22.81 -7.86 33.97
C THR A 55 -23.24 -7.00 32.78
N ILE A 56 -23.48 -7.60 31.62
CA ILE A 56 -23.76 -6.89 30.37
C ILE A 56 -25.18 -7.21 29.91
N ASN A 57 -26.05 -6.21 29.94
CA ASN A 57 -27.40 -6.32 29.36
C ASN A 57 -27.31 -6.34 27.83
N PHE A 58 -28.01 -7.29 27.20
CA PHE A 58 -28.00 -7.41 25.74
C PHE A 58 -28.51 -6.15 25.08
N PHE A 59 -29.65 -5.62 25.53
CA PHE A 59 -30.14 -4.33 25.08
C PHE A 59 -29.86 -3.25 26.13
N PRO A 60 -29.25 -2.10 25.77
CA PRO A 60 -28.73 -1.73 24.44
C PRO A 60 -27.27 -2.15 24.20
N GLN A 61 -26.52 -2.49 25.26
CA GLN A 61 -25.05 -2.56 25.24
C GLN A 61 -24.52 -3.74 24.43
N GLY A 62 -25.00 -4.95 24.66
CA GLY A 62 -24.60 -6.14 23.89
C GLY A 62 -24.94 -6.02 22.39
N LEU A 63 -26.08 -5.42 22.05
CA LEU A 63 -26.49 -5.16 20.68
C LEU A 63 -25.55 -4.17 19.98
N LEU A 64 -25.16 -3.09 20.65
CA LEU A 64 -24.14 -2.16 20.14
C LEU A 64 -22.79 -2.85 19.94
N MET A 65 -22.39 -3.73 20.86
CA MET A 65 -21.15 -4.52 20.70
C MET A 65 -21.21 -5.43 19.47
N CYS A 66 -22.34 -6.10 19.22
CA CYS A 66 -22.54 -6.88 18.00
C CYS A 66 -22.46 -6.00 16.74
N PHE A 67 -23.07 -4.81 16.76
CA PHE A 67 -23.06 -3.89 15.62
C PHE A 67 -21.65 -3.39 15.29
N TYR A 68 -20.94 -2.80 16.27
CA TYR A 68 -19.58 -2.30 16.08
C TYR A 68 -18.59 -3.44 15.79
N GLY A 69 -18.76 -4.60 16.44
CA GLY A 69 -17.98 -5.80 16.17
C GLY A 69 -18.14 -6.28 14.72
N SER A 70 -19.38 -6.33 14.21
CA SER A 70 -19.65 -6.72 12.81
C SER A 70 -19.01 -5.76 11.81
N LEU A 71 -19.12 -4.45 12.06
CA LEU A 71 -18.53 -3.43 11.19
C LEU A 71 -16.99 -3.53 11.17
N ALA A 72 -16.38 -3.67 12.34
CA ALA A 72 -14.94 -3.84 12.48
C ALA A 72 -14.45 -5.17 11.88
N PHE A 73 -15.25 -6.24 11.98
CA PHE A 73 -14.95 -7.53 11.38
C PHE A 73 -14.94 -7.44 9.85
N LEU A 74 -15.96 -6.83 9.25
CA LEU A 74 -16.01 -6.61 7.80
C LEU A 74 -14.87 -5.72 7.33
N MET A 75 -14.54 -4.67 8.07
CA MET A 75 -13.43 -3.77 7.75
C MET A 75 -12.07 -4.49 7.84
N SER A 76 -11.83 -5.27 8.89
CA SER A 76 -10.58 -6.03 9.05
C SER A 76 -10.45 -7.15 8.02
N LEU A 77 -11.56 -7.81 7.65
CA LEU A 77 -11.61 -8.78 6.56
C LEU A 77 -11.25 -8.13 5.23
N TYR A 78 -11.85 -6.96 4.92
CA TYR A 78 -11.50 -6.20 3.73
C TYR A 78 -10.01 -5.86 3.70
N TRP A 79 -9.45 -5.39 4.82
CA TRP A 79 -8.03 -5.06 4.90
C TRP A 79 -7.13 -6.30 4.71
N CYS A 80 -7.50 -7.44 5.29
CA CYS A 80 -6.82 -8.71 5.08
C CYS A 80 -6.82 -9.10 3.59
N LEU A 81 -7.95 -8.93 2.90
CA LEU A 81 -8.04 -9.19 1.46
C LEU A 81 -7.12 -8.26 0.65
N LEU A 82 -7.02 -6.97 1.00
CA LEU A 82 -6.08 -6.04 0.37
C LEU A 82 -4.63 -6.50 0.50
N ILE A 83 -4.24 -6.99 1.68
CA ILE A 83 -2.91 -7.53 1.96
C ILE A 83 -2.65 -8.81 1.13
N ILE A 84 -3.61 -9.74 1.11
CA ILE A 84 -3.54 -10.98 0.32
C ILE A 84 -3.32 -10.63 -1.16
N TRP A 85 -4.10 -9.69 -1.67
CA TRP A 85 -4.01 -9.23 -3.05
C TRP A 85 -2.80 -8.34 -3.32
N ASN A 86 -2.07 -7.90 -2.31
CA ASN A 86 -0.91 -7.00 -2.43
C ASN A 86 -1.22 -5.77 -3.30
N VAL A 87 -2.40 -5.17 -3.09
CA VAL A 87 -2.84 -4.00 -3.88
C VAL A 87 -1.80 -2.88 -3.75
N GLY A 88 -1.54 -2.17 -4.85
CA GLY A 88 -0.49 -1.15 -4.95
C GLY A 88 0.94 -1.69 -5.01
N GLY A 89 1.17 -2.98 -4.75
CA GLY A 89 2.49 -3.59 -4.75
C GLY A 89 3.00 -3.87 -6.16
N GLY A 90 4.31 -3.84 -6.36
CA GLY A 90 4.91 -4.14 -7.66
C GLY A 90 6.35 -3.66 -7.77
N PHE A 91 6.73 -3.24 -8.96
CA PHE A 91 8.08 -2.73 -9.20
C PHE A 91 8.11 -1.74 -10.36
N SER A 92 9.10 -0.86 -10.34
CA SER A 92 9.46 -0.02 -11.48
C SER A 92 10.83 -0.45 -11.96
N GLU A 93 10.98 -0.73 -13.25
CA GLU A 93 12.24 -1.13 -13.85
C GLU A 93 12.66 -0.18 -14.98
N ILE A 94 13.97 0.05 -15.06
CA ILE A 94 14.62 0.77 -16.16
C ILE A 94 15.56 -0.23 -16.82
N ASP A 95 15.30 -0.52 -18.09
CA ASP A 95 16.10 -1.42 -18.91
C ASP A 95 16.79 -0.59 -20.00
N PHE A 96 18.09 -0.31 -19.81
CA PHE A 96 18.88 0.45 -20.77
C PHE A 96 19.29 -0.38 -21.99
N GLN A 97 19.31 -1.71 -21.87
CA GLN A 97 19.68 -2.63 -22.95
C GLN A 97 18.62 -2.57 -24.05
N ASN A 98 17.36 -2.60 -23.63
CA ASN A 98 16.20 -2.57 -24.53
C ASN A 98 15.58 -1.18 -24.66
N GLY A 99 16.05 -0.19 -23.88
CA GLY A 99 15.66 1.21 -24.00
C GLY A 99 14.28 1.56 -23.47
N TYR A 100 13.74 0.82 -22.50
CA TYR A 100 12.40 1.03 -21.94
C TYR A 100 12.37 1.16 -20.42
N ILE A 101 11.38 1.90 -19.94
CA ILE A 101 10.94 1.95 -18.55
C ILE A 101 9.64 1.17 -18.44
N ARG A 102 9.55 0.29 -17.45
CA ARG A 102 8.34 -0.46 -17.15
C ARG A 102 7.90 -0.25 -15.72
N ILE A 103 6.61 0.01 -15.54
CA ILE A 103 5.97 0.18 -14.25
C ILE A 103 4.92 -0.90 -14.12
N PHE A 104 5.16 -1.82 -13.19
CA PHE A 104 4.24 -2.89 -12.87
C PHE A 104 3.62 -2.68 -11.48
N ARG A 105 2.29 -2.75 -11.39
CA ARG A 105 1.54 -2.68 -10.13
C ARG A 105 0.42 -3.70 -10.11
N TRP A 106 0.17 -4.26 -8.94
CA TRP A 106 -1.02 -5.05 -8.63
C TRP A 106 -2.15 -4.11 -8.24
N GLY A 107 -3.23 -4.10 -9.02
CA GLY A 107 -4.48 -3.45 -8.68
C GLY A 107 -5.42 -4.36 -7.89
N TYR A 108 -6.65 -3.88 -7.73
CA TYR A 108 -7.75 -4.64 -7.14
C TYR A 108 -8.05 -5.92 -7.96
N PRO A 109 -8.62 -6.96 -7.33
CA PRO A 109 -9.05 -8.17 -8.04
C PRO A 109 -10.02 -7.80 -9.17
N GLY A 110 -9.85 -8.44 -10.33
CA GLY A 110 -10.67 -8.19 -11.51
C GLY A 110 -9.89 -8.38 -12.82
N LYS A 111 -10.53 -8.04 -13.95
CA LYS A 111 -9.95 -8.19 -15.29
C LYS A 111 -8.66 -7.39 -15.49
N ASN A 112 -8.60 -6.19 -14.89
CA ASN A 112 -7.46 -5.26 -15.01
C ASN A 112 -6.58 -5.24 -13.76
N ARG A 113 -6.45 -6.39 -13.07
CA ARG A 113 -5.64 -6.51 -11.86
C ARG A 113 -4.16 -6.20 -12.11
N ARG A 114 -3.62 -6.57 -13.27
CA ARG A 114 -2.21 -6.34 -13.62
C ARG A 114 -2.12 -5.03 -14.38
N ILE A 115 -1.54 -4.01 -13.75
CA ILE A 115 -1.21 -2.74 -14.38
C ILE A 115 0.24 -2.86 -14.84
N ASP A 116 0.45 -2.99 -16.14
CA ASP A 116 1.78 -3.12 -16.75
C ASP A 116 1.95 -2.04 -17.82
N LEU A 117 2.67 -0.97 -17.47
CA LEU A 117 2.89 0.18 -18.33
C LEU A 117 4.34 0.16 -18.82
N LYS A 118 4.55 0.31 -20.12
CA LYS A 118 5.87 0.35 -20.75
C LYS A 118 6.01 1.61 -21.59
N TYR A 119 7.12 2.33 -21.40
CA TYR A 119 7.43 3.56 -22.11
C TYR A 119 8.89 3.53 -22.57
N PRO A 120 9.23 4.03 -23.76
CA PRO A 120 10.62 4.17 -24.17
C PRO A 120 11.31 5.25 -23.33
N ILE A 121 12.59 5.05 -22.99
CA ILE A 121 13.37 6.02 -22.20
C ILE A 121 13.43 7.39 -22.89
N LYS A 122 13.42 7.41 -24.24
CA LYS A 122 13.43 8.64 -25.05
C LYS A 122 12.21 9.54 -24.87
N GLU A 123 11.11 8.99 -24.35
CA GLU A 123 9.90 9.75 -24.01
C GLU A 123 10.02 10.45 -22.65
N VAL A 124 11.02 10.13 -21.82
CA VAL A 124 11.24 10.86 -20.56
C VAL A 124 11.69 12.29 -20.87
N GLU A 125 10.95 13.24 -20.31
CA GLU A 125 11.20 14.67 -20.49
C GLU A 125 11.85 15.28 -19.25
N ALA A 126 11.34 14.94 -18.06
CA ALA A 126 11.85 15.45 -16.80
C ALA A 126 11.53 14.50 -15.65
N ILE A 127 12.26 14.66 -14.55
CA ILE A 127 11.98 13.99 -13.28
C ILE A 127 11.55 15.04 -12.28
N LYS A 128 10.42 14.80 -11.62
CA LYS A 128 9.81 15.73 -10.68
C LYS A 128 9.64 15.06 -9.32
N ILE A 129 9.75 15.85 -8.25
CA ILE A 129 9.53 15.39 -6.89
C ILE A 129 8.19 15.94 -6.38
N GLU A 130 7.30 15.05 -5.96
CA GLU A 130 6.05 15.42 -5.30
C GLU A 130 6.28 15.51 -3.79
N GLN A 131 6.28 16.72 -3.22
CA GLN A 131 6.59 16.93 -1.79
C GLN A 131 5.54 16.31 -0.86
N LYS A 132 4.26 16.46 -1.21
CA LYS A 132 3.14 16.05 -0.35
C LYS A 132 3.13 14.54 -0.10
N PHE A 133 3.35 13.78 -1.15
CA PHE A 133 3.37 12.32 -1.12
C PHE A 133 4.78 11.73 -1.11
N ARG A 134 5.81 12.58 -1.03
CA ARG A 134 7.24 12.21 -1.06
C ARG A 134 7.53 11.16 -2.13
N THR A 135 7.14 11.44 -3.36
CA THR A 135 7.17 10.48 -4.47
C THR A 135 7.94 11.06 -5.64
N ILE A 136 8.71 10.23 -6.35
CA ILE A 136 9.40 10.63 -7.58
C ILE A 136 8.48 10.34 -8.76
N LEU A 137 8.17 11.37 -9.53
CA LEU A 137 7.38 11.33 -10.75
C LEU A 137 8.29 11.41 -11.98
N ILE A 138 7.95 10.67 -13.02
CA ILE A 138 8.53 10.84 -14.36
C ILE A 138 7.51 11.57 -15.22
N ARG A 139 7.93 12.68 -15.85
CA ARG A 139 7.16 13.34 -16.90
C ARG A 139 7.56 12.76 -18.25
N LEU A 140 6.56 12.35 -19.02
CA LEU A 140 6.73 11.88 -20.39
C LEU A 140 6.32 12.97 -21.39
N LYS A 141 7.00 13.01 -22.55
CA LYS A 141 6.72 13.94 -23.64
C LYS A 141 5.24 13.92 -24.03
N GLY A 142 4.58 15.06 -23.89
CA GLY A 142 3.17 15.24 -24.28
C GLY A 142 2.15 14.48 -23.43
N LYS A 143 2.52 13.97 -22.24
CA LYS A 143 1.67 13.13 -21.38
C LYS A 143 1.72 13.52 -19.89
N THR A 144 0.85 12.89 -19.12
CA THR A 144 0.69 12.95 -17.66
C THR A 144 1.94 12.50 -16.89
N GLU A 145 2.14 13.06 -15.71
CA GLU A 145 3.16 12.65 -14.74
C GLU A 145 2.86 11.25 -14.19
N ILE A 146 3.85 10.35 -14.16
CA ILE A 146 3.67 8.97 -13.69
C ILE A 146 4.52 8.73 -12.45
N PRO A 147 3.94 8.23 -11.34
CA PRO A 147 4.70 7.88 -10.15
C PRO A 147 5.63 6.71 -10.43
N PHE A 148 6.93 6.99 -10.36
CA PHE A 148 7.99 6.05 -10.68
C PHE A 148 8.52 5.35 -9.43
N ILE A 149 8.85 6.14 -8.40
CA ILE A 149 9.22 5.63 -7.08
C ILE A 149 8.21 6.19 -6.09
N GLY A 150 7.23 5.36 -5.75
CA GLY A 150 6.31 5.63 -4.66
C GLY A 150 6.91 5.09 -3.38
N THR A 151 7.48 5.95 -2.56
CA THR A 151 7.89 5.56 -1.21
C THR A 151 6.68 5.64 -0.30
N THR A 152 6.10 4.47 -0.01
CA THR A 152 5.02 4.34 0.98
C THR A 152 5.53 4.51 2.43
N GLU A 153 6.85 4.60 2.61
CA GLU A 153 7.50 4.98 3.86
C GLU A 153 7.94 6.45 3.80
N PRO A 154 7.88 7.18 4.91
CA PRO A 154 8.33 8.56 4.95
C PRO A 154 9.85 8.62 4.80
N LEU A 155 10.36 8.60 3.56
CA LEU A 155 11.76 8.95 3.30
C LEU A 155 11.98 10.41 3.69
N THR A 156 13.15 10.70 4.24
CA THR A 156 13.60 12.09 4.43
C THR A 156 13.68 12.77 3.06
N LEU A 157 13.27 14.03 2.96
CA LEU A 157 13.36 14.81 1.72
C LEU A 157 14.76 14.75 1.10
N LYS A 158 15.80 14.84 1.92
CA LYS A 158 17.21 14.71 1.49
C LYS A 158 17.53 13.37 0.79
N LEU A 159 16.94 12.26 1.24
CA LEU A 159 17.12 10.94 0.59
C LEU A 159 16.34 10.88 -0.72
N LEU A 160 15.13 11.44 -0.75
CA LEU A 160 14.29 11.51 -1.94
C LEU A 160 14.96 12.36 -3.04
N GLU A 161 15.47 13.53 -2.68
CA GLU A 161 16.24 14.41 -3.57
C GLU A 161 17.50 13.73 -4.09
N LYS A 162 18.23 13.04 -3.22
CA LYS A 162 19.42 12.27 -3.63
C LYS A 162 19.04 11.19 -4.65
N GLN A 163 17.98 10.42 -4.39
CA GLN A 163 17.50 9.39 -5.32
C GLN A 163 17.01 9.99 -6.64
N ALA A 164 16.29 11.10 -6.60
CA ALA A 164 15.81 11.79 -7.80
C ALA A 164 16.96 12.38 -8.62
N SER A 165 17.96 12.97 -7.97
CA SER A 165 19.18 13.49 -8.61
C SER A 165 20.01 12.37 -9.24
N GLU A 166 20.16 11.25 -8.53
CA GLU A 166 20.76 10.04 -9.10
C GLU A 166 19.98 9.60 -10.34
N LEU A 167 18.66 9.43 -10.23
CA LEU A 167 17.80 9.01 -11.35
C LEU A 167 17.91 9.96 -12.56
N ALA A 168 17.98 11.27 -12.33
CA ALA A 168 18.13 12.29 -13.36
C ALA A 168 19.46 12.17 -14.09
N ARG A 169 20.55 11.98 -13.33
CA ARG A 169 21.87 11.69 -13.91
C ARG A 169 21.88 10.36 -14.68
N PHE A 170 21.12 9.36 -14.24
CA PHE A 170 21.03 8.07 -14.92
C PHE A 170 20.21 8.11 -16.21
N LEU A 171 19.16 8.93 -16.27
CA LEU A 171 18.28 9.06 -17.43
C LEU A 171 18.68 10.18 -18.40
N ASP A 172 19.71 10.97 -18.05
CA ASP A 172 20.11 12.19 -18.76
C ASP A 172 18.94 13.15 -18.96
N ALA A 173 18.11 13.27 -17.92
CA ALA A 173 16.90 14.09 -17.91
C ALA A 173 17.02 15.21 -16.86
N PRO A 174 16.48 16.41 -17.12
CA PRO A 174 16.46 17.48 -16.14
C PRO A 174 15.66 17.07 -14.89
N LEU A 175 16.20 17.44 -13.73
CA LEU A 175 15.47 17.40 -12.47
C LEU A 175 14.69 18.70 -12.34
N GLU A 176 13.37 18.62 -12.38
CA GLU A 176 12.51 19.74 -12.01
C GLU A 176 12.50 19.86 -10.49
N GLY A 177 13.24 20.86 -10.01
CA GLY A 177 13.17 21.35 -8.64
C GLY A 177 11.85 22.06 -8.36
N PHE A 178 11.53 22.13 -7.08
CA PHE A 178 10.28 22.66 -6.52
C PHE A 178 9.95 24.09 -6.93
#